data_AF-A0A2S6Q246-F1
#
_entry.id   AF-A0A2S6Q246-F1
#
_cell.length_a   1.000
_cell.length_b   1.000
_cell.length_c   1.000
_cell.angle_alpha   90.00
_cell.angle_beta   90.00
_cell.angle_gamma   90.00
#
_symmetry.space_group_name_H-M   'P 1'
#
loop_
_entity.id
_entity.type
_entity.pdbx_description
1 polymer ?
#
loop_
_entity_poly.entity_id
_entity_poly.type
_entity_poly.pdbx_seq_one_letter_code
_entity_poly.pdbx_strand_id
1 'polypeptide(L)' 'MRRVWEARFGTHARSGGLDRGMTTSEYAVGTIAACAFAAVLYKVVTSGAVLSALQSLIKDALDAKF' A
#
# COMPACT_ATOMS: atom_id res chain seq x y z
N MET A 1 13.80 17.14 -1.71
CA MET A 1 12.73 16.39 -2.41
C MET A 1 11.89 15.49 -1.49
N ARG A 2 11.60 15.88 -0.23
CA ARG A 2 10.83 15.03 0.72
C ARG A 2 9.50 15.63 1.22
N ARG A 3 9.13 16.85 0.80
CA ARG A 3 7.98 17.59 1.38
C ARG A 3 6.78 17.80 0.44
N VAL A 4 6.63 16.98 -0.60
CA VAL A 4 5.52 17.13 -1.57
C VAL A 4 4.43 16.06 -1.38
N TRP A 5 4.73 15.00 -0.64
CA TRP A 5 3.82 13.85 -0.50
C TRP A 5 2.71 14.06 0.54
N GLU A 6 2.94 14.90 1.56
CA GLU A 6 2.04 15.00 2.73
C GLU A 6 0.73 15.75 2.45
N ALA A 7 0.64 16.57 1.39
CA ALA A 7 -0.49 17.47 1.18
C ALA A 7 -1.64 16.91 0.33
N ARG A 8 -1.55 15.69 -0.22
CA ARG A 8 -2.49 15.18 -1.24
C ARG A 8 -3.36 13.99 -0.81
N PHE A 9 -3.08 13.35 0.33
CA PHE A 9 -3.79 12.14 0.76
C PHE A 9 -4.89 12.37 1.81
N GLY A 10 -5.02 13.59 2.33
CA GLY A 10 -5.87 13.88 3.48
C GLY A 10 -7.29 14.32 3.16
N THR A 11 -8.14 13.50 2.51
CA THR A 11 -9.63 13.64 2.60
C THR A 11 -10.42 12.49 1.95
N HIS A 12 -10.01 11.23 2.02
CA HIS A 12 -10.81 10.12 1.46
C HIS A 12 -11.14 9.07 2.52
N ALA A 13 -12.23 9.30 3.26
CA ALA A 13 -13.17 8.27 3.73
C ALA A 13 -13.98 8.82 4.93
N ARG A 14 -15.13 9.43 4.63
CA ARG A 14 -16.25 9.47 5.58
C ARG A 14 -17.40 8.69 4.94
N SER A 15 -17.31 7.35 5.00
CA SER A 15 -18.31 6.43 4.46
C SER A 15 -19.35 6.01 5.52
N GLY A 16 -19.80 6.94 6.38
CA GLY A 16 -20.72 6.61 7.47
C GLY A 16 -22.19 6.39 7.07
N GLY A 17 -22.55 6.61 5.79
CA GLY A 17 -23.95 6.57 5.33
C GLY A 17 -24.20 5.91 3.98
N LEU A 18 -23.18 5.35 3.33
CA LEU A 18 -23.29 4.78 1.98
C LEU A 18 -23.81 3.33 1.99
N ASP A 19 -23.64 2.61 3.09
CA ASP A 19 -23.99 1.19 3.21
C ASP A 19 -25.50 0.90 3.04
N ARG A 20 -26.37 1.89 3.23
CA ARG A 20 -27.84 1.71 3.24
C ARG A 20 -28.49 1.58 1.86
N GLY A 21 -27.73 1.79 0.78
CA GLY A 21 -28.20 1.68 -0.60
C GLY A 21 -27.31 0.85 -1.53
N MET A 22 -26.22 0.27 -1.02
CA MET A 22 -25.31 -0.55 -1.81
C MET A 22 -25.86 -1.96 -2.03
N THR A 23 -25.74 -2.46 -3.25
CA THR A 23 -26.20 -3.81 -3.61
C THR A 23 -25.21 -4.87 -3.10
N THR A 24 -25.65 -6.10 -2.81
CA THR A 24 -24.77 -7.21 -2.36
C THR A 24 -23.58 -7.45 -3.29
N SER A 25 -23.77 -7.22 -4.59
CA SER A 25 -22.71 -7.30 -5.61
C SER A 25 -21.64 -6.23 -5.45
N GLU A 26 -22.00 -5.03 -4.99
CA GLU A 26 -21.08 -3.91 -4.80
C GLU A 26 -20.08 -4.18 -3.67
N TYR A 27 -20.53 -4.78 -2.57
CA TYR A 27 -19.64 -5.23 -1.49
C TYR A 27 -18.70 -6.35 -1.93
N ALA A 28 -19.21 -7.31 -2.70
CA ALA A 28 -18.40 -8.39 -3.23
C ALA A 28 -17.30 -7.84 -4.16
N VAL A 29 -17.65 -6.91 -5.06
CA VAL A 29 -16.66 -6.28 -5.96
C VAL A 29 -15.69 -5.39 -5.18
N GLY A 30 -16.13 -4.67 -4.15
CA GLY A 30 -15.27 -3.84 -3.31
C GLY A 30 -14.18 -4.65 -2.59
N THR A 31 -14.53 -5.81 -2.03
CA THR A 31 -13.56 -6.71 -1.40
C THR A 31 -12.62 -7.35 -2.41
N ILE A 32 -13.13 -7.78 -3.58
CA ILE A 32 -12.30 -8.31 -4.67
C ILE A 32 -11.31 -7.25 -5.16
N ALA A 33 -11.74 -6.01 -5.34
CA ALA A 33 -10.88 -4.91 -5.76
C ALA A 33 -9.75 -4.65 -4.74
N ALA A 34 -10.07 -4.65 -3.44
CA ALA A 34 -9.08 -4.52 -2.38
C ALA A 34 -8.08 -5.69 -2.37
N CYS A 35 -8.57 -6.93 -2.50
CA CYS A 35 -7.72 -8.13 -2.58
C CYS A 35 -6.81 -8.13 -3.81
N ALA A 36 -7.32 -7.72 -4.97
CA ALA A 36 -6.52 -7.61 -6.21
C ALA A 36 -5.40 -6.58 -6.05
N PHE A 37 -5.70 -5.43 -5.45
CA PHE A 37 -4.67 -4.42 -5.14
C PHE A 37 -3.63 -4.96 -4.16
N ALA A 38 -4.05 -5.65 -3.09
CA ALA A 38 -3.14 -6.30 -2.14
C ALA A 38 -2.23 -7.33 -2.82
N ALA A 39 -2.74 -8.12 -3.77
CA ALA A 39 -1.95 -9.07 -4.53
C ALA A 39 -0.87 -8.37 -5.40
N VAL A 40 -1.20 -7.23 -6.01
CA VAL A 40 -0.22 -6.41 -6.75
C VAL A 40 0.86 -5.89 -5.81
N LEU A 41 0.48 -5.32 -4.65
CA LEU A 41 1.45 -4.84 -3.65
C LEU A 41 2.35 -5.96 -3.15
N TYR A 42 1.81 -7.15 -2.92
CA TYR A 42 2.60 -8.32 -2.55
C TYR A 42 3.66 -8.63 -3.62
N LYS A 43 3.31 -8.60 -4.90
CA LYS A 43 4.27 -8.80 -6.00
C LYS A 43 5.34 -7.71 -6.05
N VAL A 44 4.98 -6.47 -5.77
CA VAL A 44 5.94 -5.35 -5.71
C VAL A 44 6.92 -5.54 -4.56
N VAL A 45 6.42 -5.77 -3.35
CA VAL A 45 7.26 -5.91 -2.14
C VAL A 45 8.14 -7.15 -2.22
N THR A 46 7.67 -8.23 -2.83
CA THR A 46 8.42 -9.48 -3.00
C THR A 46 9.30 -9.46 -4.27
N SER A 47 9.36 -8.34 -4.99
CA SER A 47 10.19 -8.24 -6.19
C SER A 47 11.68 -8.20 -5.85
N GLY A 48 12.51 -8.68 -6.77
CA GLY A 48 13.97 -8.68 -6.60
C GLY A 48 14.55 -7.28 -6.38
N ALA A 49 13.97 -6.24 -7.00
CA ALA A 49 14.41 -4.86 -6.82
C ALA A 49 14.19 -4.36 -5.38
N VAL A 50 13.01 -4.61 -4.80
CA VAL A 50 12.71 -4.23 -3.40
C VAL A 50 13.56 -5.03 -2.43
N LEU A 51 13.71 -6.33 -2.65
CA LEU A 51 14.55 -7.18 -1.81
C LEU A 51 16.02 -6.76 -1.85
N SER A 52 16.55 -6.45 -3.04
CA SER A 52 17.93 -6.00 -3.22
C SER A 52 18.18 -4.64 -2.57
N ALA A 53 17.24 -3.70 -2.70
CA ALA A 53 17.32 -2.41 -2.02
C ALA A 53 17.32 -2.59 -0.49
N LEU A 54 16.45 -3.44 0.04
CA LEU A 54 16.41 -3.75 1.48
C LEU A 54 17.71 -4.40 1.95
N GLN A 55 18.26 -5.35 1.18
CA GLN A 55 19.54 -5.98 1.49
C GLN A 55 20.70 -4.98 1.51
N SER A 56 20.72 -4.02 0.57
CA SER A 56 21.74 -2.96 0.56
C SER A 56 21.64 -2.11 1.82
N LEU A 57 20.42 -1.66 2.17
CA LEU A 57 20.19 -0.87 3.37
C LEU A 57 20.62 -1.60 4.66
N ILE A 58 20.36 -2.90 4.75
CA ILE A 58 20.79 -3.73 5.89
C ILE A 58 22.31 -3.85 5.93
N LYS A 59 22.97 -4.06 4.78
CA LYS A 59 24.44 -4.11 4.70
C LYS A 59 25.06 -2.79 5.12
N ASP A 60 24.57 -1.66 4.60
CA ASP A 60 25.06 -0.33 4.96
C ASP A 60 24.89 -0.05 6.46
N ALA A 61 23.75 -0.46 7.04
CA ALA A 61 23.49 -0.29 8.47
C ALA A 61 24.39 -1.18 9.36
N LEU A 62 24.79 -2.34 8.86
CA LEU A 62 25.69 -3.25 9.58
C LEU A 62 27.14 -2.81 9.44
N ASP A 63 27.56 -2.34 8.26
CA ASP A 63 28.90 -1.83 7.96
C ASP A 63 29.18 -0.54 8.74
N ALA A 64 28.25 0.41 8.79
CA ALA A 64 28.41 1.67 9.52
C ALA A 64 28.56 1.53 11.05
N LYS A 65 28.34 0.33 11.60
CA LYS A 65 28.39 0.05 13.04
C LYS A 65 29.69 -0.67 13.46
N PHE A 66 30.59 -0.96 12.53
CA PHE A 66 31.91 -1.55 12.79
C PHE A 66 33.01 -0.82 12.01
#